data_AF-A0A6I7XAT7-F1
#
_entry.id   AF-A0A6I7XAT7-F1
#
_cell.length_a   1.000
_cell.length_b   1.000
_cell.length_c   1.000
_cell.angle_alpha   90.00
_cell.angle_beta   90.00
_cell.angle_gamma   90.00
#
_symmetry.space_group_name_H-M   'P 1'
#
loop_
_entity.id
_entity.type
_entity.pdbx_description
1 polymer ?
#
loop_
_entity_poly.entity_id
_entity_poly.type
_entity_poly.pdbx_seq_one_letter_code
_entity_poly.pdbx_strand_id
1 'polypeptide(L)'
;MIQRLLAISLLFLLAGCAPYAKDIKVSTEVGINADISLYQNYNWLNIITSLNDPSGEWQPPGFDISNDIRLLIDRELDKRGVHYNTTSPELAVSFKINVNMQALKLVKAPKSKQGILINKPDATLMVMLIDVASKNIRLYVKYSG
;
A
#
# COMPACT_ATOMS: atom_id res chain seq x y z
N MET A 1 38.45 -13.80 11.64
CA MET A 1 38.21 -12.42 11.15
C MET A 1 37.00 -12.30 10.20
N ILE A 2 36.61 -13.36 9.49
CA ILE A 2 35.48 -13.36 8.53
C ILE A 2 34.11 -13.30 9.21
N GLN A 3 33.98 -13.82 10.44
CA GLN A 3 32.71 -13.88 11.17
C GLN A 3 32.22 -12.52 11.72
N ARG A 4 33.12 -11.53 11.86
CA ARG A 4 32.74 -10.16 12.24
C ARG A 4 32.26 -9.32 11.06
N LEU A 5 32.60 -9.70 9.83
CA LEU A 5 32.17 -9.01 8.60
C LEU A 5 30.70 -9.31 8.25
N LEU A 6 30.22 -10.53 8.56
CA LEU A 6 28.82 -10.93 8.35
C LEU A 6 27.82 -10.18 9.26
N ALA A 7 28.27 -9.76 10.45
CA ALA A 7 27.43 -9.00 11.38
C ALA A 7 27.21 -7.56 10.93
N ILE A 8 28.16 -6.98 10.17
CA ILE A 8 28.10 -5.60 9.71
C ILE A 8 27.23 -5.46 8.46
N SER A 9 27.19 -6.48 7.59
CA SER A 9 26.30 -6.51 6.42
C SER A 9 24.81 -6.60 6.80
N LEU A 10 24.49 -7.17 7.96
CA LEU A 10 23.10 -7.29 8.42
C LEU A 10 22.51 -5.94 8.89
N LEU A 11 23.34 -4.99 9.35
CA LEU A 11 22.88 -3.66 9.78
C LEU A 11 22.52 -2.73 8.60
N PHE A 12 23.06 -2.96 7.40
CA PHE A 12 22.74 -2.15 6.22
C PHE A 12 21.37 -2.48 5.59
N LEU A 13 20.81 -3.66 5.89
CA LEU A 13 19.50 -4.08 5.39
C LEU A 13 18.32 -3.40 6.12
N LEU A 14 18.57 -2.70 7.22
CA LEU A 14 17.56 -1.95 7.98
C LEU A 14 17.47 -0.47 7.58
N ALA A 15 18.34 0.03 6.69
CA ALA A 15 18.34 1.42 6.22
C ALA A 15 17.31 1.71 5.10
N GLY A 16 16.39 0.77 4.82
CA GLY A 16 15.32 0.93 3.84
C GLY A 16 14.12 1.77 4.30
N CYS A 17 14.20 2.46 5.44
CA CYS A 17 13.21 3.48 5.79
C CYS A 17 13.46 4.73 4.94
N ALA A 18 12.89 4.76 3.74
CA ALA A 18 12.63 6.03 3.09
C ALA A 18 11.86 6.91 4.10
N PRO A 19 12.27 8.17 4.36
CA PRO A 19 11.44 9.07 5.13
C PRO A 19 10.20 9.36 4.29
N TYR A 20 9.15 8.56 4.48
CA TYR A 20 7.87 8.75 3.82
C TYR A 20 7.39 10.17 4.10
N ALA A 21 6.67 10.74 3.12
CA ALA A 21 6.02 12.02 3.25
C ALA A 21 5.31 12.11 4.62
N LYS A 22 5.60 13.14 5.41
CA LYS A 22 5.19 13.25 6.83
C LYS A 22 3.66 13.13 7.05
N ASP A 23 2.91 13.29 5.99
CA ASP A 23 1.46 13.21 5.89
C ASP A 23 0.93 11.80 5.63
N ILE A 24 1.74 10.85 5.15
CA ILE A 24 1.32 9.48 4.87
C ILE A 24 1.63 8.57 6.06
N LYS A 25 0.59 7.92 6.58
CA LYS A 25 0.68 6.83 7.54
C LYS A 25 0.62 5.50 6.81
N VAL A 26 1.60 4.64 7.09
CA VAL A 26 1.63 3.26 6.57
C VAL A 26 1.41 2.32 7.74
N SER A 27 0.42 1.43 7.62
CA SER A 27 0.18 0.32 8.53
C SER A 27 0.20 -0.98 7.75
N THR A 28 0.91 -1.96 8.28
CA THR A 28 0.98 -3.32 7.72
C THR A 28 0.38 -4.29 8.73
N GLU A 29 -0.46 -5.18 8.25
CA GLU A 29 -0.98 -6.32 9.00
C GLU A 29 -0.58 -7.59 8.25
N VAL A 30 0.08 -8.48 8.98
CA VAL A 30 0.62 -9.74 8.46
C VAL A 30 -0.16 -10.86 9.12
N GLY A 31 -0.81 -11.70 8.33
CA GLY A 31 -1.56 -12.85 8.82
C GLY A 31 -0.63 -13.89 9.46
N ILE A 32 -1.19 -14.78 10.29
CA ILE A 32 -0.43 -15.90 10.87
C ILE A 32 0.18 -16.73 9.73
N ASN A 33 1.50 -16.94 9.78
CA ASN A 33 2.30 -17.65 8.77
C ASN A 33 2.34 -17.00 7.38
N ALA A 34 2.22 -15.67 7.26
CA ALA A 34 2.28 -14.98 5.98
C ALA A 34 3.72 -14.74 5.50
N ASP A 35 4.43 -15.83 5.24
CA ASP A 35 5.64 -15.79 4.44
C ASP A 35 5.27 -15.85 2.95
N ILE A 36 5.35 -14.69 2.29
CA ILE A 36 5.02 -14.57 0.87
C ILE A 36 6.00 -15.32 -0.04
N SER A 37 7.18 -15.73 0.47
CA SER A 37 8.15 -16.52 -0.29
C SER A 37 7.72 -17.98 -0.50
N LEU A 38 6.67 -18.44 0.21
CA LEU A 38 6.08 -19.76 0.03
C LEU A 38 5.22 -19.87 -1.23
N TYR A 39 5.00 -18.75 -1.93
CA TYR A 39 4.17 -18.67 -3.12
C TYR A 39 5.05 -18.35 -4.33
N GLN A 40 4.73 -18.95 -5.48
CA GLN A 40 5.42 -18.74 -6.75
C GLN A 40 4.55 -17.98 -7.74
N ASN A 41 3.22 -18.11 -7.63
CA ASN A 41 2.29 -17.61 -8.64
C ASN A 41 1.20 -16.72 -8.04
N TYR A 42 0.93 -15.59 -8.68
CA TYR A 42 -0.21 -14.73 -8.34
C TYR A 42 -1.08 -14.39 -9.55
N ASN A 43 -2.34 -14.04 -9.29
CA ASN A 43 -3.23 -13.41 -10.26
C ASN A 43 -3.97 -12.23 -9.62
N TRP A 44 -4.41 -11.30 -10.47
CA TRP A 44 -5.19 -10.15 -10.06
C TRP A 44 -6.66 -10.52 -9.87
N LEU A 45 -7.20 -10.26 -8.69
CA LEU A 45 -8.61 -10.46 -8.38
C LEU A 45 -9.45 -9.23 -8.73
N ASN A 46 -9.04 -8.06 -8.24
CA ASN A 46 -9.72 -6.81 -8.56
C ASN A 46 -8.82 -5.58 -8.36
N ILE A 47 -9.31 -4.48 -8.92
CA ILE A 47 -8.86 -3.11 -8.67
C ILE A 47 -10.13 -2.31 -8.38
N ILE A 48 -10.22 -1.66 -7.21
CA ILE A 48 -11.38 -0.86 -6.83
C ILE A 48 -10.96 0.58 -6.57
N THR A 49 -11.64 1.53 -7.20
CA THR A 49 -11.48 2.96 -6.93
C THR A 49 -12.80 3.53 -6.43
N SER A 50 -12.76 4.21 -5.29
CA SER A 50 -13.91 4.87 -4.67
C SER A 50 -13.60 6.35 -4.48
N LEU A 51 -14.38 7.21 -5.14
CA LEU A 51 -14.08 8.64 -5.24
C LEU A 51 -15.23 9.48 -4.68
N ASN A 52 -14.90 10.41 -3.79
CA ASN A 52 -15.72 11.57 -3.50
C ASN A 52 -14.96 12.81 -3.98
N ASP A 53 -15.07 13.07 -5.27
CA ASP A 53 -14.38 14.13 -5.97
C ASP A 53 -15.30 14.82 -6.99
N PRO A 54 -16.08 15.83 -6.55
CA PRO A 54 -17.00 16.54 -7.42
C PRO A 54 -16.34 17.36 -8.54
N SER A 55 -15.07 17.77 -8.38
CA SER A 55 -14.36 18.52 -9.42
C SER A 55 -13.73 17.62 -10.47
N GLY A 56 -13.52 16.33 -10.16
CA GLY A 56 -12.86 15.39 -11.06
C GLY A 56 -11.34 15.61 -11.16
N GLU A 57 -10.75 16.30 -10.17
CA GLU A 57 -9.36 16.73 -10.16
C GLU A 57 -8.49 15.92 -9.18
N TRP A 58 -9.01 14.83 -8.59
CA TRP A 58 -8.24 13.98 -7.67
C TRP A 58 -6.98 13.41 -8.31
N GLN A 59 -7.03 13.20 -9.63
CA GLN A 59 -5.93 12.67 -10.43
C GLN A 59 -5.52 13.68 -11.50
N PRO A 60 -4.22 13.98 -11.65
CA PRO A 60 -3.75 14.85 -12.70
C PRO A 60 -4.06 14.27 -14.10
N PRO A 61 -4.39 15.11 -15.09
CA PRO A 61 -4.61 14.67 -16.46
C PRO A 61 -3.41 13.90 -17.03
N GLY A 62 -3.68 12.79 -17.73
CA GLY A 62 -2.66 11.97 -18.39
C GLY A 62 -1.96 10.95 -17.48
N PHE A 63 -2.29 10.89 -16.21
CA PHE A 63 -1.84 9.82 -15.32
C PHE A 63 -2.84 8.67 -15.32
N ASP A 64 -2.39 7.45 -15.00
CA ASP A 64 -3.22 6.32 -14.59
C ASP A 64 -2.66 5.74 -13.29
N ILE A 65 -3.06 6.35 -12.17
CA ILE A 65 -2.60 5.95 -10.83
C ILE A 65 -2.92 4.48 -10.55
N SER A 66 -4.03 3.95 -11.07
CA SER A 66 -4.40 2.55 -10.85
C SER A 66 -3.44 1.61 -11.58
N ASN A 67 -3.10 1.91 -12.83
CA ASN A 67 -2.11 1.14 -13.58
C ASN A 67 -0.70 1.28 -12.98
N ASP A 68 -0.30 2.47 -12.52
CA ASP A 68 1.01 2.69 -11.90
C ASP A 68 1.15 1.89 -10.60
N ILE A 69 0.11 1.85 -9.76
CA ILE A 69 0.09 1.03 -8.55
C ILE A 69 0.18 -0.46 -8.91
N ARG A 70 -0.56 -0.91 -9.92
CA ARG A 70 -0.49 -2.29 -10.41
C ARG A 70 0.94 -2.66 -10.81
N LEU A 71 1.59 -1.84 -11.64
CA LEU A 71 2.97 -2.05 -12.10
C LEU A 71 3.96 -2.07 -10.93
N LEU A 72 3.77 -1.22 -9.92
CA LEU A 72 4.61 -1.21 -8.73
C LEU A 72 4.45 -2.50 -7.92
N ILE A 73 3.22 -2.99 -7.76
CA ILE A 73 2.95 -4.26 -7.06
C ILE A 73 3.53 -5.43 -7.85
N ASP A 74 3.31 -5.48 -9.17
CA ASP A 74 3.86 -6.50 -10.07
C ASP A 74 5.39 -6.57 -9.92
N ARG A 75 6.06 -5.41 -9.98
CA ARG A 75 7.52 -5.30 -9.80
C ARG A 75 7.98 -5.80 -8.42
N GLU A 76 7.26 -5.45 -7.35
CA GLU A 76 7.66 -5.86 -6.00
C GLU A 76 7.43 -7.36 -5.75
N LEU A 77 6.42 -7.96 -6.36
CA LEU A 77 6.19 -9.41 -6.31
C LEU A 77 7.24 -10.17 -7.14
N ASP A 78 7.56 -9.68 -8.33
CA ASP A 78 8.58 -10.29 -9.21
C ASP A 78 9.97 -10.30 -8.57
N LYS A 79 10.37 -9.20 -7.91
CA LYS A 79 11.60 -9.14 -7.10
C LYS A 79 11.68 -10.18 -5.99
N ARG A 80 10.54 -10.75 -5.58
CA ARG A 80 10.42 -11.76 -4.52
C ARG A 80 10.21 -13.16 -5.08
N GLY A 81 10.29 -13.34 -6.40
CA GLY A 81 10.10 -14.61 -7.09
C GLY A 81 8.64 -15.05 -7.20
N VAL A 82 7.68 -14.12 -7.01
CA VAL A 82 6.25 -14.39 -7.17
C VAL A 82 5.80 -13.79 -8.50
N HIS A 83 5.43 -14.65 -9.46
CA HIS A 83 5.20 -14.25 -10.85
C HIS A 83 3.71 -14.28 -11.21
N TYR A 84 3.33 -13.44 -12.17
CA TYR A 84 1.97 -13.39 -12.67
C TYR A 84 1.61 -14.66 -13.46
N ASN A 85 0.53 -15.33 -13.07
CA ASN A 85 0.05 -16.55 -13.71
C ASN A 85 -1.46 -16.72 -13.50
N THR A 86 -2.21 -16.78 -14.59
CA THR A 86 -3.68 -16.90 -14.56
C THR A 86 -4.18 -18.34 -14.44
N THR A 87 -3.34 -19.32 -14.73
CA THR A 87 -3.73 -20.74 -14.85
C THR A 87 -3.59 -21.47 -13.51
N SER A 88 -2.55 -21.13 -12.73
CA SER A 88 -2.29 -21.75 -11.43
C SER A 88 -1.89 -20.72 -10.36
N PRO A 89 -2.75 -19.73 -10.03
CA PRO A 89 -2.43 -18.77 -8.99
C PRO A 89 -2.54 -19.38 -7.60
N GLU A 90 -1.56 -19.08 -6.76
CA GLU A 90 -1.56 -19.46 -5.34
C GLU A 90 -1.90 -18.24 -4.46
N LEU A 91 -1.58 -17.03 -4.95
CA LEU A 91 -2.01 -15.76 -4.40
C LEU A 91 -2.97 -15.03 -5.34
N ALA A 92 -3.99 -14.42 -4.74
CA ALA A 92 -4.84 -13.44 -5.38
C ALA A 92 -4.48 -12.04 -4.86
N VAL A 93 -4.25 -11.10 -5.77
CA VAL A 93 -3.87 -9.72 -5.46
C VAL A 93 -5.04 -8.79 -5.70
N SER A 94 -5.29 -7.90 -4.75
CA SER A 94 -6.31 -6.87 -4.84
C SER A 94 -5.76 -5.56 -4.30
N PHE A 95 -6.16 -4.44 -4.88
CA PHE A 95 -6.03 -3.16 -4.20
C PHE A 95 -7.28 -2.29 -4.30
N LYS A 96 -7.46 -1.43 -3.30
CA LYS A 96 -8.52 -0.43 -3.23
C LYS A 96 -7.95 0.95 -2.98
N ILE A 97 -8.32 1.91 -3.82
CA ILE A 97 -8.07 3.33 -3.62
C ILE A 97 -9.38 3.97 -3.13
N ASN A 98 -9.31 4.75 -2.07
CA ASN A 98 -10.40 5.61 -1.63
C ASN A 98 -9.86 7.04 -1.61
N VAL A 99 -10.55 7.97 -2.27
CA VAL A 99 -10.18 9.38 -2.25
C VAL A 99 -11.39 10.21 -1.88
N ASN A 100 -11.21 11.14 -0.95
CA ASN A 100 -12.22 12.08 -0.53
C ASN A 100 -11.67 13.50 -0.57
N MET A 101 -11.94 14.19 -1.69
CA MET A 101 -11.56 15.59 -1.91
C MET A 101 -12.42 16.57 -1.10
N GLN A 102 -13.49 16.08 -0.45
CA GLN A 102 -14.39 16.87 0.40
C GLN A 102 -14.17 16.58 1.89
N ALA A 103 -13.10 15.87 2.26
CA ALA A 103 -12.81 15.54 3.65
C ALA A 103 -12.57 16.82 4.47
N LEU A 104 -13.15 16.85 5.68
CA LEU A 104 -13.00 17.95 6.63
C LEU A 104 -12.12 17.49 7.79
N LYS A 105 -11.17 18.35 8.18
CA LYS A 105 -10.33 18.13 9.36
C LYS A 105 -10.50 19.26 10.35
N LEU A 106 -10.74 18.90 11.60
CA LEU A 106 -10.71 19.85 12.70
C LEU A 106 -9.25 20.20 13.03
N VAL A 107 -8.90 21.47 12.94
CA VAL A 107 -7.57 22.00 13.28
C VAL A 107 -7.69 23.09 14.34
N LYS A 108 -6.62 23.30 15.12
CA LYS A 108 -6.59 24.33 16.15
C LYS A 108 -6.52 25.73 15.51
N ALA A 109 -7.41 26.63 15.94
CA ALA A 109 -7.37 28.01 15.50
C ALA A 109 -6.10 28.72 16.03
N PRO A 110 -5.42 29.57 15.22
CA PRO A 110 -4.17 30.23 15.63
C PRO A 110 -4.29 31.11 16.89
N LYS A 111 -5.49 31.64 17.16
CA LYS A 111 -5.76 32.60 18.25
C LYS A 111 -6.95 32.23 19.14
N SER A 112 -7.43 30.98 19.06
CA SER A 112 -8.61 30.54 19.80
C SER A 112 -8.41 29.13 20.36
N LYS A 113 -9.09 28.83 21.47
CA LYS A 113 -9.17 27.47 22.02
C LYS A 113 -10.17 26.59 21.26
N GLN A 114 -10.97 27.16 20.38
CA GLN A 114 -11.94 26.45 19.54
C GLN A 114 -11.25 25.92 18.28
N GLY A 115 -11.70 24.75 17.80
CA GLY A 115 -11.26 24.19 16.53
C GLY A 115 -12.00 24.81 15.34
N ILE A 116 -11.34 24.85 14.19
CA ILE A 116 -11.94 25.21 12.90
C ILE A 116 -11.93 23.99 11.97
N LEU A 117 -12.98 23.80 11.19
CA LEU A 117 -13.00 22.81 10.13
C LEU A 117 -12.38 23.40 8.88
N ILE A 118 -11.40 22.70 8.32
CA ILE A 118 -10.83 23.02 7.01
C ILE A 118 -11.08 21.87 6.05
N ASN A 119 -11.23 22.17 4.77
CA ASN A 119 -11.13 21.14 3.73
C ASN A 119 -9.68 20.66 3.71
N LYS A 120 -9.49 19.37 3.98
CA LYS A 120 -8.22 18.67 3.82
C LYS A 120 -8.54 17.34 3.14
N PRO A 121 -8.23 17.19 1.84
CA PRO A 121 -8.41 15.92 1.15
C PRO A 121 -7.75 14.76 1.90
N ASP A 122 -8.37 13.59 1.81
CA ASP A 122 -7.91 12.34 2.41
C ASP A 122 -7.88 11.25 1.34
N ALA A 123 -6.83 10.43 1.35
CA ALA A 123 -6.72 9.27 0.49
C ALA A 123 -6.26 8.04 1.25
N THR A 124 -6.80 6.88 0.90
CA THR A 124 -6.38 5.59 1.44
C THR A 124 -6.16 4.58 0.32
N LEU A 125 -4.96 3.98 0.28
CA LEU A 125 -4.65 2.81 -0.54
C LEU A 125 -4.59 1.57 0.36
N MET A 126 -5.32 0.52 0.00
CA MET A 126 -5.23 -0.80 0.63
C MET A 126 -4.76 -1.81 -0.41
N VAL A 127 -3.74 -2.61 -0.08
CA VAL A 127 -3.23 -3.72 -0.89
C VAL A 127 -3.40 -5.01 -0.11
N MET A 128 -3.94 -6.04 -0.75
CA MET A 128 -4.25 -7.33 -0.15
C MET A 128 -3.63 -8.46 -0.97
N LEU A 129 -2.92 -9.35 -0.29
CA LEU A 129 -2.51 -10.66 -0.80
C LEU A 129 -3.34 -11.73 -0.11
N ILE A 130 -4.10 -12.49 -0.90
CA ILE A 130 -5.06 -13.49 -0.43
C ILE A 130 -4.58 -14.85 -0.88
N ASP A 131 -4.46 -15.80 0.04
CA ASP A 131 -4.15 -17.19 -0.27
C ASP A 131 -5.35 -17.84 -0.97
N VAL A 132 -5.15 -18.35 -2.20
CA VAL A 132 -6.25 -18.87 -3.03
C VAL A 132 -6.88 -20.12 -2.41
N ALA A 133 -6.08 -20.98 -1.79
CA ALA A 133 -6.54 -22.25 -1.24
C ALA A 133 -7.40 -22.05 0.03
N SER A 134 -6.95 -21.21 0.95
CA SER A 134 -7.58 -20.96 2.25
C SER A 134 -8.49 -19.75 2.28
N LYS A 135 -8.40 -18.85 1.28
CA LYS A 135 -9.09 -17.55 1.20
C LYS A 135 -8.72 -16.57 2.32
N ASN A 136 -7.66 -16.86 3.08
CA ASN A 136 -7.18 -16.00 4.14
C ASN A 136 -6.31 -14.86 3.58
N ILE A 137 -6.42 -13.69 4.19
CA ILE A 137 -5.51 -12.58 3.91
C ILE A 137 -4.16 -12.93 4.55
N ARG A 138 -3.10 -12.94 3.72
CA ARG A 138 -1.72 -13.14 4.17
C ARG A 138 -1.07 -11.80 4.46
N LEU A 139 -1.24 -10.84 3.57
CA LEU A 139 -0.69 -9.50 3.75
C LEU A 139 -1.76 -8.47 3.46
N TYR A 140 -1.87 -7.51 4.38
CA TYR A 140 -2.66 -6.31 4.22
C TYR A 140 -1.75 -5.10 4.46
N VAL A 141 -1.70 -4.20 3.49
CA VAL A 141 -0.96 -2.93 3.61
C VAL A 141 -1.93 -1.80 3.39
N LYS A 142 -2.00 -0.87 4.34
CA LYS A 142 -2.80 0.34 4.25
C LYS A 142 -1.91 1.56 4.31
N TYR A 143 -2.06 2.43 3.33
CA TYR A 143 -1.51 3.77 3.29
C TYR A 143 -2.67 4.75 3.46
N SER A 144 -2.54 5.74 4.32
CA SER A 144 -3.56 6.79 4.52
C SER A 144 -2.88 8.15 4.72
N GLY A 145 -3.36 9.21 4.07
CA GLY A 145 -2.78 10.56 4.15
C GLY A 145 -3.80 11.69 4.00
#